data_AF-A0A922VDZ7-F1
#
_entry.id   AF-A0A922VDZ7-F1
#
_cell.length_a   1.000
_cell.length_b   1.000
_cell.length_c   1.000
_cell.angle_alpha   90.00
_cell.angle_beta   90.00
_cell.angle_gamma   90.00
#
_symmetry.space_group_name_H-M   'P 1'
#
loop_
_entity.id
_entity.type
_entity.pdbx_description
1 polymer ?
#
loop_
_entity_poly.entity_id
_entity_poly.type
_entity_poly.pdbx_seq_one_letter_code
_entity_poly.pdbx_strand_id
1 'polypeptide(L)'
;MTAPPPVTARLADGVTAISPAHWDACAGAANPFLCHAFLSILEESASVSPRAGWQAVPIIVDGADGVPIAIAPAYAKRHSQGEYVFDHAWADAWARAGGSYYPKLQVAVPFTPVPG
;
A
#
# COMPACT_ATOMS: atom_id res chain seq x y z
N MET A 1 6.82 -26.79 20.83
CA MET A 1 6.66 -25.70 19.85
C MET A 1 7.09 -24.41 20.53
N THR A 2 8.21 -23.84 20.12
CA THR A 2 8.70 -22.55 20.63
C THR A 2 7.85 -21.44 20.00
N ALA A 3 7.52 -20.39 20.75
CA ALA A 3 6.80 -19.24 20.20
C ALA A 3 7.62 -18.58 19.07
N PRO A 4 6.98 -18.08 18.00
CA PRO A 4 7.70 -17.36 16.96
C PRO A 4 8.37 -16.11 17.53
N PRO A 5 9.50 -15.67 16.95
CA PRO A 5 10.18 -14.46 17.39
C PRO A 5 9.25 -13.24 17.27
N PRO A 6 9.42 -12.22 18.12
CA PRO A 6 8.60 -11.01 18.05
C PRO A 6 8.83 -10.30 16.71
N VAL A 7 7.77 -9.68 16.20
CA VAL A 7 7.78 -8.84 14.99
C VAL A 7 7.15 -7.50 15.30
N THR A 8 7.57 -6.45 14.59
CA THR A 8 7.01 -5.10 14.72
C THR A 8 6.40 -4.67 13.41
N ALA A 9 5.13 -4.24 13.42
CA ALA A 9 4.49 -3.63 12.26
C ALA A 9 4.54 -2.09 12.37
N ARG A 10 4.94 -1.42 11.28
CA ARG A 10 4.98 0.05 11.18
C ARG A 10 4.53 0.54 9.82
N LEU A 11 4.11 1.79 9.76
CA LEU A 11 3.82 2.51 8.53
C LEU A 11 5.03 3.36 8.13
N ALA A 12 5.30 3.45 6.84
CA ALA A 12 6.26 4.38 6.26
C ALA A 12 5.55 5.58 5.62
N ASP A 13 6.27 6.69 5.47
CA ASP A 13 5.80 7.89 4.76
C ASP A 13 6.19 7.81 3.28
N GLY A 14 5.45 6.96 2.55
CA GLY A 14 5.71 6.68 1.14
C GLY A 14 6.67 5.52 0.88
N VAL A 15 6.66 5.03 -0.37
CA VAL A 15 7.54 3.97 -0.87
C VAL A 15 8.98 4.50 -0.95
N THR A 16 9.15 5.75 -1.37
CA THR A 16 10.46 6.42 -1.49
C THR A 16 11.22 6.55 -0.16
N ALA A 17 10.54 6.41 0.99
CA ALA A 17 11.16 6.38 2.31
C ALA A 17 11.79 5.02 2.68
N ILE A 18 11.69 4.01 1.81
CA ILE A 18 12.15 2.64 2.07
C ILE A 18 13.32 2.34 1.13
N SER A 19 14.33 1.63 1.64
CA SER A 19 15.44 1.17 0.79
C SER A 19 14.93 0.26 -0.33
N PRO A 20 15.29 0.52 -1.61
CA PRO A 20 14.92 -0.35 -2.72
C PRO A 20 15.37 -1.80 -2.50
N ALA A 21 16.56 -2.00 -1.92
CA ALA A 21 17.09 -3.33 -1.64
C ALA A 21 16.22 -4.10 -0.63
N HIS A 22 15.73 -3.44 0.42
CA HIS A 22 14.83 -4.09 1.39
C HIS A 22 13.46 -4.36 0.78
N TRP A 23 12.93 -3.42 0.00
CA TRP A 23 11.66 -3.58 -0.69
C TRP A 23 11.70 -4.76 -1.67
N ASP A 24 12.67 -4.75 -2.58
CA ASP A 24 12.76 -5.74 -3.67
C ASP A 24 13.13 -7.14 -3.13
N ALA A 25 13.84 -7.23 -2.00
CA ALA A 25 14.04 -8.50 -1.30
C ALA A 25 12.71 -9.11 -0.81
N CYS A 26 11.75 -8.27 -0.38
CA CYS A 26 10.42 -8.73 0.04
C CYS A 26 9.49 -9.00 -1.16
N ALA A 27 9.53 -8.14 -2.18
CA ALA A 27 8.64 -8.24 -3.35
C ALA A 27 9.00 -9.43 -4.25
N GLY A 28 10.29 -9.79 -4.33
CA GLY A 28 10.79 -10.77 -5.28
C GLY A 28 10.65 -10.30 -6.74
N ALA A 29 10.90 -11.21 -7.68
CA ALA A 29 10.95 -10.88 -9.11
C ALA A 29 9.69 -11.27 -9.91
N ALA A 30 8.68 -11.87 -9.27
CA ALA A 30 7.54 -12.49 -9.96
C ALA A 30 6.55 -11.46 -10.54
N ASN A 31 6.38 -10.31 -9.87
CA ASN A 31 5.46 -9.27 -10.30
C ASN A 31 6.21 -7.93 -10.44
N PRO A 32 6.42 -7.42 -11.67
CA PRO A 32 7.16 -6.18 -11.86
C PRO A 32 6.43 -4.96 -11.27
N PHE A 33 5.12 -5.04 -11.07
CA PHE A 33 4.35 -3.93 -10.47
C PHE A 33 4.44 -3.88 -8.95
N LEU A 34 5.11 -4.84 -8.33
CA LEU A 34 5.46 -4.80 -6.91
C LEU A 34 6.89 -4.33 -6.66
N CYS A 35 7.72 -4.11 -7.69
CA CYS A 35 9.08 -3.63 -7.47
C CYS A 35 9.08 -2.18 -6.98
N HIS A 36 10.11 -1.82 -6.21
CA HIS A 36 10.26 -0.49 -5.65
C HIS A 36 10.22 0.58 -6.75
N ALA A 37 10.98 0.37 -7.83
CA ALA A 37 11.12 1.34 -8.92
C ALA A 37 9.77 1.70 -9.58
N PHE A 38 8.89 0.72 -9.80
CA PHE A 38 7.58 1.00 -10.37
C PHE A 38 6.73 1.86 -9.43
N LEU A 39 6.65 1.46 -8.16
CA LEU A 39 5.81 2.13 -7.17
C LEU A 39 6.34 3.53 -6.82
N SER A 40 7.66 3.73 -6.74
CA SER A 40 8.27 5.03 -6.50
C SER A 40 8.03 6.00 -7.65
N ILE A 41 8.09 5.54 -8.91
CA ILE A 41 7.79 6.39 -10.08
C ILE A 41 6.33 6.89 -10.05
N LEU A 42 5.39 6.10 -9.52
CA LEU A 42 4.01 6.55 -9.39
C LEU A 42 3.86 7.68 -8.35
N GLU A 43 4.66 7.65 -7.27
CA GLU A 43 4.75 8.76 -6.30
C GLU A 43 5.43 9.99 -6.92
N GLU A 44 6.60 9.80 -7.54
CA GLU A 44 7.41 10.88 -8.13
C GLU A 44 6.68 11.61 -9.28
N SER A 45 5.90 10.87 -10.08
CA SER A 45 5.05 11.45 -11.14
C SER A 45 3.78 12.13 -10.62
N ALA A 46 3.53 12.09 -9.30
CA ALA A 46 2.32 12.53 -8.63
C ALA A 46 1.02 11.79 -9.02
N SER A 47 1.14 10.68 -9.75
CA SER A 47 0.01 9.77 -10.07
C SER A 47 -0.58 9.16 -8.79
N VAL A 48 0.29 8.80 -7.85
CA VAL A 48 -0.03 8.48 -6.47
C VAL A 48 0.40 9.68 -5.63
N SER A 49 -0.57 10.47 -5.19
CA SER A 49 -0.30 11.61 -4.30
C SER A 49 -1.52 11.92 -3.43
N PRO A 50 -1.35 12.59 -2.27
CA PRO A 50 -2.47 13.03 -1.46
C PRO A 50 -3.49 13.88 -2.25
N ARG A 51 -3.00 14.68 -3.22
CA ARG A 51 -3.84 15.47 -4.13
C ARG A 51 -4.69 14.60 -5.05
N ALA A 52 -4.15 13.49 -5.54
CA ALA A 52 -4.88 12.48 -6.31
C ALA A 52 -5.73 11.55 -5.42
N GLY A 53 -5.80 11.81 -4.11
CA GLY A 53 -6.53 11.00 -3.14
C GLY A 53 -5.85 9.69 -2.74
N TRP A 54 -4.56 9.55 -3.08
CA TRP A 54 -3.70 8.40 -2.76
C TRP A 54 -2.57 8.82 -1.84
N GLN A 55 -2.74 8.66 -0.52
CA GLN A 55 -1.63 8.86 0.42
C GLN A 55 -0.93 7.53 0.63
N ALA A 56 0.30 7.38 0.13
CA ALA A 56 1.10 6.19 0.35
C ALA A 56 1.50 6.06 1.82
N VAL A 57 1.19 4.91 2.39
CA VAL A 57 1.49 4.54 3.78
C VAL A 57 1.94 3.07 3.85
N PRO A 58 3.02 2.66 3.16
CA PRO A 58 3.41 1.24 3.10
C PRO A 58 3.53 0.62 4.48
N ILE A 59 3.07 -0.62 4.60
CA ILE A 59 3.18 -1.39 5.84
C ILE A 59 4.46 -2.21 5.78
N ILE A 60 5.28 -2.11 6.82
CA ILE A 60 6.52 -2.85 6.98
C ILE A 60 6.41 -3.70 8.24
N VAL A 61 6.78 -4.96 8.13
CA VAL A 61 6.96 -5.87 9.26
C VAL A 61 8.45 -6.13 9.42
N ASP A 62 9.02 -5.68 10.53
CA ASP A 62 10.40 -5.93 10.90
C ASP A 62 10.50 -7.21 11.75
N GLY A 63 11.55 -8.00 11.51
CA GLY A 63 11.93 -9.14 12.33
C GLY A 63 12.52 -8.71 13.68
N ALA A 64 12.89 -9.69 14.51
CA ALA A 64 13.47 -9.45 15.83
C ALA A 64 14.82 -8.70 15.79
N ASP A 65 15.51 -8.73 14.65
CA ASP A 65 16.75 -8.01 14.36
C ASP A 65 16.53 -6.59 13.81
N GLY A 66 15.26 -6.17 13.65
CA GLY A 66 14.89 -4.87 13.07
C GLY A 66 14.99 -4.82 11.56
N VAL A 67 15.25 -5.95 10.88
CA VAL A 67 15.33 -6.02 9.41
C VAL A 67 13.93 -6.28 8.85
N PRO A 68 13.49 -5.58 7.79
CA PRO A 68 12.22 -5.86 7.14
C PRO A 68 12.14 -7.31 6.65
N ILE A 69 11.10 -8.03 7.07
CA ILE A 69 10.78 -9.40 6.64
C ILE A 69 9.51 -9.46 5.76
N ALA A 70 8.71 -8.39 5.77
CA ALA A 70 7.61 -8.21 4.82
C ALA A 70 7.35 -6.72 4.59
N ILE A 71 7.00 -6.36 3.36
CA ILE A 71 6.63 -4.99 2.98
C ILE A 71 5.43 -5.08 2.04
N ALA A 72 4.42 -4.25 2.26
CA ALA A 72 3.21 -4.19 1.44
C ALA A 72 2.92 -2.75 0.98
N PRO A 73 2.65 -2.52 -0.31
CA PRO A 73 2.14 -1.23 -0.78
C PRO A 73 0.76 -1.00 -0.17
N ALA A 74 0.61 0.11 0.54
CA ALA A 74 -0.62 0.46 1.21
C ALA A 74 -0.89 1.95 1.07
N TYR A 75 -2.17 2.31 0.96
CA TYR A 75 -2.61 3.67 0.67
C TYR A 75 -3.80 4.05 1.53
N ALA A 76 -3.73 5.21 2.19
CA ALA A 76 -4.88 5.85 2.79
C ALA A 76 -5.65 6.61 1.69
N LYS A 77 -6.82 6.09 1.33
CA LYS A 77 -7.65 6.53 0.22
C LYS A 77 -8.80 7.40 0.71
N ARG A 78 -9.03 8.53 0.04
CA ARG A 78 -10.14 9.47 0.34
C ARG A 78 -11.35 9.34 -0.59
N HIS A 79 -11.28 8.45 -1.58
CA HIS A 79 -12.33 8.12 -2.53
C HIS A 79 -12.04 6.76 -3.18
N SER A 80 -13.02 6.14 -3.84
CA SER A 80 -12.85 4.87 -4.58
C SER A 80 -12.29 4.99 -6.00
N GLN A 81 -12.09 6.20 -6.53
CA GLN A 81 -11.58 6.36 -7.92
C GLN A 81 -10.16 5.79 -8.08
N GLY A 82 -9.87 5.27 -9.28
CA GLY A 82 -8.55 4.72 -9.65
C GLY A 82 -8.30 3.29 -9.17
N GLU A 83 -9.33 2.64 -8.62
CA GLU A 83 -9.28 1.26 -8.15
C GLU A 83 -9.93 0.33 -9.18
N TYR A 84 -9.53 -0.94 -9.22
CA TYR A 84 -10.22 -1.96 -10.02
C TYR A 84 -11.50 -2.45 -9.32
N VAL A 85 -11.56 -2.38 -7.99
CA VAL A 85 -12.75 -2.72 -7.21
C VAL A 85 -13.61 -1.47 -7.03
N PHE A 86 -14.76 -1.45 -7.68
CA PHE A 86 -15.72 -0.35 -7.57
C PHE A 86 -16.59 -0.50 -6.31
N ASP A 87 -16.08 -0.08 -5.17
CA ASP A 87 -16.76 -0.21 -3.87
C ASP A 87 -17.70 0.95 -3.50
N HIS A 88 -18.10 1.78 -4.48
CA HIS A 88 -18.97 2.94 -4.28
C HIS A 88 -20.28 2.60 -3.55
N ALA A 89 -20.92 1.49 -3.89
CA ALA A 89 -22.16 1.06 -3.25
C ALA A 89 -21.98 0.77 -1.74
N TRP A 90 -20.82 0.24 -1.35
CA TRP A 90 -20.47 -0.02 0.05
C TRP A 90 -20.19 1.28 0.79
N ALA A 91 -19.42 2.19 0.18
CA ALA A 91 -19.15 3.51 0.73
C ALA A 91 -20.45 4.28 1.00
N ASP A 92 -21.37 4.27 0.02
CA ASP A 92 -22.66 4.96 0.12
C ASP A 92 -23.57 4.33 1.20
N ALA A 93 -23.61 2.99 1.27
CA ALA A 93 -24.38 2.30 2.30
C ALA A 93 -23.87 2.60 3.71
N TRP A 94 -22.55 2.61 3.90
CA TRP A 94 -21.93 2.89 5.19
C TRP A 94 -22.11 4.35 5.61
N ALA A 95 -21.98 5.29 4.67
CA ALA A 95 -22.27 6.71 4.90
C ALA A 95 -23.74 6.94 5.32
N ARG A 96 -24.69 6.27 4.66
CA ARG A 96 -26.12 6.31 5.06
C ARG A 96 -26.39 5.72 6.45
N ALA A 97 -25.57 4.76 6.88
CA ALA A 97 -25.61 4.21 8.24
C ALA A 97 -24.94 5.13 9.28
N GLY A 98 -24.43 6.30 8.88
CA GLY A 98 -23.78 7.28 9.77
C GLY A 98 -22.28 7.03 9.98
N GLY A 99 -21.68 6.09 9.26
CA GLY A 99 -20.27 5.77 9.35
C GLY A 99 -19.38 6.64 8.46
N SER A 100 -18.08 6.72 8.80
CA SER A 100 -17.07 7.30 7.92
C SER A 100 -16.35 6.19 7.17
N TYR A 101 -16.63 6.04 5.87
CA TYR A 101 -15.95 5.04 5.03
C TYR A 101 -14.52 5.46 4.67
N TYR A 102 -14.29 6.78 4.58
CA TYR A 102 -13.00 7.36 4.28
C TYR A 102 -12.40 8.09 5.49
N PRO A 103 -11.05 8.17 5.61
CA PRO A 103 -10.10 7.46 4.74
C PRO A 103 -10.17 5.95 4.95
N LYS A 104 -10.09 5.19 3.86
CA LYS A 104 -9.97 3.72 3.91
C LYS A 104 -8.50 3.33 3.68
N LEU A 105 -8.07 2.23 4.27
CA LEU A 105 -6.78 1.64 3.95
C LEU A 105 -6.94 0.67 2.78
N GLN A 106 -6.13 0.84 1.75
CA GLN A 106 -6.09 -0.07 0.61
C GLN A 106 -4.70 -0.66 0.46
N VAL A 107 -4.60 -1.99 0.42
CA VAL A 107 -3.38 -2.73 0.08
C VAL A 107 -3.57 -3.29 -1.32
N ALA A 108 -2.94 -2.66 -2.30
CA ALA A 108 -3.08 -3.01 -3.72
C ALA A 108 -1.93 -2.42 -4.52
N VAL A 109 -1.81 -2.81 -5.78
CA VAL A 109 -0.95 -2.13 -6.75
C VAL A 109 -1.77 -1.08 -7.51
N PRO A 110 -1.40 0.22 -7.47
CA PRO A 110 -2.11 1.26 -8.20
C PRO A 110 -1.82 1.21 -9.70
N PHE A 111 -2.83 1.53 -10.52
CA PHE A 111 -2.73 1.75 -11.97
C PHE A 111 -2.00 0.65 -12.76
N THR A 112 -2.25 -0.62 -12.44
CA THR A 112 -1.63 -1.75 -13.16
C THR A 112 -2.02 -1.73 -14.65
N PRO A 113 -1.07 -1.61 -15.59
CA PRO A 113 -1.34 -1.57 -17.03
C PRO A 113 -1.53 -2.98 -17.60
N VAL A 114 -2.40 -3.76 -16.98
CA VAL A 114 -2.82 -5.08 -17.47
C VAL A 114 -4.21 -4.94 -18.09
N PRO A 115 -4.45 -5.50 -19.29
CA PRO A 115 -5.81 -5.62 -19.82
C PRO A 115 -6.66 -6.39 -18.81
N GLY A 116 -7.84 -5.85 -18.50
CA GLY A 116 -8.87 -6.51 -17.70
C GLY A 116 -9.67 -7.54 -18.47
#